data_AF-A0A2M7ZEC0-F1
#
_entry.id   AF-A0A2M7ZEC0-F1
#
_cell.length_a   1.000
_cell.length_b   1.000
_cell.length_c   1.000
_cell.angle_alpha   90.00
_cell.angle_beta   90.00
_cell.angle_gamma   90.00
#
_symmetry.space_group_name_H-M   'P 1'
#
loop_
_entity.id
_entity.type
_entity.pdbx_description
1 polymer ?
#
loop_
_entity_poly.entity_id
_entity_poly.type
_entity_poly.pdbx_seq_one_letter_code
_entity_poly.pdbx_strand_id
1 'polypeptide(L)'
;MAENTIQKIKTERTKSINWTALIVKPIKGWLFGFAMFFAVVIFTKLLSSAINPDSVFIVEIDDAYLSFIGFVLPFLIKLLENFRSE
;
A
#
# COMPACT_ATOMS: atom_id res chain seq x y z
N MET A 1 5.26 -43.04 22.03
CA MET A 1 6.30 -41.98 22.00
C MET A 1 6.52 -41.41 20.59
N ALA A 2 6.54 -42.24 19.54
CA ALA A 2 6.73 -41.81 18.15
C ALA A 2 5.56 -40.98 17.56
N GLU A 3 4.32 -41.22 18.00
CA GLU A 3 3.13 -40.52 17.48
C GLU A 3 3.11 -39.02 17.81
N ASN A 4 3.61 -38.64 18.99
CA ASN A 4 3.75 -37.23 19.38
C ASN A 4 4.78 -36.50 18.50
N THR A 5 5.83 -37.18 18.06
CA THR A 5 6.84 -36.60 17.16
C THR A 5 6.26 -36.37 15.76
N ILE A 6 5.47 -37.32 15.25
CA ILE A 6 4.81 -37.21 13.94
C ILE A 6 3.74 -36.10 13.95
N GLN A 7 2.99 -35.94 15.05
CA GLN A 7 2.05 -34.82 15.19
C GLN A 7 2.75 -33.47 15.24
N LYS A 8 3.89 -33.36 15.95
CA LYS A 8 4.67 -32.11 16.00
C LYS A 8 5.18 -31.68 14.62
N ILE A 9 5.69 -32.63 13.83
CA ILE A 9 6.18 -32.39 12.46
C ILE A 9 5.05 -32.00 11.50
N LYS A 10 3.82 -32.49 11.71
CA LYS A 10 2.66 -32.15 10.88
C LYS A 10 2.14 -30.74 11.18
N THR A 11 2.16 -30.32 12.45
CA THR A 11 1.74 -28.99 12.89
C THR A 11 2.67 -27.87 12.41
N GLU A 12 3.99 -28.12 12.35
CA GLU A 12 4.96 -27.12 11.84
C GLU A 12 4.82 -26.86 10.33
N ARG A 13 4.35 -27.86 9.55
CA ARG A 13 4.11 -27.69 8.11
C ARG A 13 2.78 -27.02 7.74
N THR A 14 1.91 -26.75 8.70
CA THR A 14 0.62 -26.07 8.49
C THR A 14 0.62 -24.64 9.01
N LYS A 15 1.74 -23.91 8.86
CA LYS A 15 1.71 -22.44 8.95
C LYS A 15 0.97 -21.92 7.71
N SER A 16 -0.36 -21.90 7.79
CA SER A 16 -1.21 -21.38 6.72
C SER A 16 -0.80 -19.94 6.44
N ILE A 17 -0.35 -19.68 5.22
CA ILE A 17 0.02 -18.34 4.77
C ILE A 17 -1.26 -17.51 4.84
N ASN A 18 -1.30 -16.58 5.78
CA ASN A 18 -2.48 -15.75 6.01
C ASN A 18 -2.44 -14.60 4.98
N TRP A 19 -2.89 -14.89 3.76
CA TRP A 19 -2.88 -13.97 2.60
C TRP A 19 -3.52 -12.62 2.89
N THR A 20 -4.53 -12.59 3.76
CA THR A 20 -5.17 -11.35 4.21
C THR A 20 -4.20 -10.48 5.00
N ALA A 21 -3.44 -11.03 5.95
CA ALA A 21 -2.45 -10.27 6.71
C ALA A 21 -1.28 -9.80 5.82
N LEU A 22 -0.91 -10.61 4.82
CA LEU A 22 0.19 -10.35 3.90
C LEU A 22 -0.10 -9.20 2.92
N ILE A 23 -1.34 -9.14 2.41
CA ILE A 23 -1.73 -8.20 1.35
C ILE A 23 -2.56 -7.02 1.89
N VAL A 24 -3.49 -7.24 2.81
CA VAL A 24 -4.44 -6.20 3.25
C VAL A 24 -3.75 -5.11 4.07
N LYS A 25 -2.79 -5.48 4.95
CA LYS A 25 -2.03 -4.51 5.74
C LYS A 25 -1.24 -3.51 4.86
N PRO A 26 -0.40 -3.96 3.92
CA PRO A 26 0.36 -3.03 3.08
C PRO A 26 -0.55 -2.23 2.14
N ILE A 27 -1.62 -2.82 1.59
CA ILE A 27 -2.59 -2.07 0.76
C ILE A 27 -3.27 -0.95 1.53
N LYS A 28 -3.69 -1.17 2.78
CA LYS A 28 -4.30 -0.12 3.60
C LYS A 28 -3.35 1.07 3.83
N GLY A 29 -2.09 0.79 4.13
CA GLY A 29 -1.07 1.83 4.32
C GLY A 29 -0.78 2.59 3.01
N TRP A 30 -0.72 1.85 1.90
CA TRP A 30 -0.53 2.43 0.57
C TRP A 30 -1.71 3.34 0.16
N LEU A 31 -2.95 2.89 0.35
CA LEU A 31 -4.16 3.66 0.03
C LEU A 31 -4.26 4.94 0.85
N PHE A 32 -3.89 4.89 2.13
CA PHE A 32 -3.86 6.06 2.99
C PHE A 32 -2.81 7.09 2.54
N GLY A 33 -1.60 6.63 2.20
CA GLY A 33 -0.55 7.47 1.64
C GLY A 33 -0.97 8.13 0.32
N PHE A 34 -1.50 7.33 -0.60
CA PHE A 34 -2.06 7.81 -1.86
C PHE A 34 -3.13 8.90 -1.64
N ALA A 35 -4.11 8.64 -0.76
CA ALA A 35 -5.20 9.60 -0.50
C ALA A 35 -4.68 10.93 0.08
N MET A 36 -3.73 10.88 1.02
CA MET A 36 -3.12 12.09 1.57
C MET A 36 -2.39 12.91 0.50
N PHE A 37 -1.55 12.26 -0.31
CA PHE A 37 -0.76 12.98 -1.30
C PHE A 37 -1.62 13.51 -2.44
N PHE A 38 -2.60 12.72 -2.89
CA PHE A 38 -3.56 13.14 -3.90
C PHE A 38 -4.39 14.33 -3.42
N ALA A 39 -4.75 14.39 -2.14
CA ALA A 39 -5.39 15.55 -1.55
C ALA A 39 -4.50 16.81 -1.61
N VAL A 40 -3.19 16.67 -1.39
CA VAL A 40 -2.23 17.78 -1.54
C VAL A 40 -2.15 18.26 -2.99
N VAL A 41 -2.14 17.35 -3.96
CA VAL A 41 -2.12 17.70 -5.40
C VAL A 41 -3.38 18.46 -5.78
N ILE A 42 -4.56 17.95 -5.40
CA ILE A 42 -5.85 18.64 -5.61
C ILE A 42 -5.84 20.01 -4.96
N PHE A 43 -5.40 20.10 -3.70
CA PHE A 43 -5.36 21.36 -2.96
C PHE A 43 -4.44 22.37 -3.63
N THR A 44 -3.28 21.94 -4.11
CA THR A 44 -2.33 22.80 -4.82
C THR A 44 -2.91 23.30 -6.14
N LYS A 45 -3.56 22.44 -6.92
CA LYS A 45 -4.24 22.85 -8.16
C LYS A 45 -5.41 23.80 -7.89
N LEU A 46 -6.17 23.57 -6.82
CA LEU A 46 -7.25 24.44 -6.42
C LEU A 46 -6.73 25.82 -6.00
N LEU A 47 -5.63 25.87 -5.25
CA LEU A 47 -4.97 27.12 -4.86
C LEU A 47 -4.41 27.86 -6.09
N SER A 48 -3.82 27.11 -7.03
CA SER A 48 -3.33 27.66 -8.31
C SER A 48 -4.45 28.28 -9.14
N SER A 49 -5.61 27.60 -9.23
CA SER A 49 -6.79 28.11 -9.93
C SER A 49 -7.42 29.32 -9.24
N ALA A 50 -7.37 29.38 -7.90
CA ALA A 50 -7.80 30.55 -7.16
C ALA A 50 -6.93 31.79 -7.40
N ILE A 51 -5.63 31.60 -7.68
CA ILE A 51 -4.67 32.69 -7.93
C ILE A 51 -4.68 33.12 -9.40
N ASN A 52 -4.91 32.18 -10.34
CA ASN A 52 -4.97 32.42 -11.77
C ASN A 52 -6.41 32.25 -12.31
N PRO A 53 -7.19 33.34 -12.44
CA PRO A 53 -8.60 33.28 -12.88
C PRO A 53 -8.82 32.65 -14.27
N ASP A 54 -7.80 32.69 -15.13
CA ASP A 54 -7.87 32.09 -16.48
C ASP A 54 -7.52 30.60 -16.51
N SER A 55 -7.10 30.02 -15.37
CA SER A 55 -6.73 28.60 -15.31
C SER A 55 -7.92 27.73 -14.95
N VAL A 56 -8.23 26.78 -15.84
CA VAL A 56 -9.30 25.80 -15.63
C VAL A 56 -8.82 24.72 -14.66
N PHE A 57 -9.56 24.52 -13.58
CA PHE A 57 -9.30 23.41 -12.66
C PHE A 57 -9.63 22.08 -13.34
N ILE A 58 -8.59 21.35 -13.74
CA ILE A 58 -8.69 20.01 -14.34
C ILE A 58 -7.75 19.08 -13.57
N VAL A 59 -8.30 17.97 -13.08
CA VAL A 59 -7.53 16.87 -12.52
C VAL A 59 -7.18 15.93 -13.65
N GLU A 60 -5.89 15.77 -13.91
CA GLU A 60 -5.36 14.95 -15.00
C GLU A 60 -4.98 13.57 -14.48
N ILE A 61 -4.92 12.59 -15.37
CA ILE A 61 -4.50 11.22 -15.02
C ILE A 61 -3.06 11.22 -14.45
N ASP A 62 -2.23 12.16 -14.90
CA ASP A 62 -0.85 12.31 -14.46
C ASP A 62 -0.74 12.71 -12.99
N ASP A 63 -1.73 13.46 -12.46
CA ASP A 63 -1.82 13.79 -11.03
C ASP A 63 -2.01 12.53 -10.18
N ALA A 64 -2.78 11.57 -10.69
CA ALA A 64 -2.99 10.28 -10.06
C ALA A 64 -1.72 9.42 -10.13
N TYR A 65 -1.01 9.40 -11.25
CA TYR A 65 0.26 8.68 -11.39
C TYR A 65 1.35 9.22 -10.46
N LEU A 66 1.47 10.55 -10.35
CA LEU A 66 2.36 11.22 -9.41
C LEU A 66 2.04 10.87 -7.96
N SER A 67 0.76 10.76 -7.64
CA SER A 67 0.32 10.34 -6.30
C SER A 67 0.54 8.85 -6.04
N PHE A 68 0.63 8.03 -7.08
CA PHE A 68 0.87 6.60 -6.98
C PHE A 68 2.36 6.28 -6.77
N ILE A 69 3.24 6.90 -7.56
CA ILE A 69 4.67 6.57 -7.62
C ILE A 69 5.37 6.74 -6.27
N GLY A 70 4.99 7.76 -5.49
CA GLY A 70 5.58 8.07 -4.18
C GLY A 70 5.38 6.98 -3.14
N PHE A 71 4.38 6.11 -3.30
CA PHE A 71 4.03 5.07 -2.33
C PHE A 71 4.32 3.66 -2.82
N VAL A 72 4.76 3.50 -4.07
CA VAL A 72 5.16 2.19 -4.63
C VAL A 72 6.32 1.60 -3.83
N LEU A 73 7.38 2.38 -3.55
CA LEU A 73 8.56 1.88 -2.84
C LEU A 73 8.24 1.44 -1.39
N PRO A 74 7.58 2.24 -0.54
CA PRO A 74 7.17 1.79 0.80
C PRO A 74 6.25 0.57 0.79
N PHE A 75 5.35 0.47 -0.20
CA PHE A 75 4.48 -0.69 -0.38
C PHE A 75 5.29 -1.94 -0.70
N LEU A 76 6.23 -1.87 -1.66
CA LEU A 76 7.12 -2.97 -2.02
C LEU A 76 7.99 -3.42 -0.84
N ILE A 77 8.55 -2.49 -0.07
CA ILE A 77 9.37 -2.82 1.11
C ILE A 77 8.55 -3.62 2.13
N LYS A 78 7.37 -3.11 2.51
CA LYS A 78 6.48 -3.82 3.46
C LYS A 78 5.98 -5.15 2.94
N LEU A 79 5.71 -5.22 1.63
CA LEU A 79 5.34 -6.46 0.97
C LEU A 79 6.48 -7.49 1.10
N LEU A 80 7.71 -7.08 0.76
CA LEU A 80 8.89 -7.94 0.81
C LEU A 80 9.24 -8.36 2.25
N GLU A 81 9.07 -7.47 3.23
CA GLU A 81 9.19 -7.79 4.66
C GLU A 81 8.19 -8.85 5.11
N ASN A 82 6.92 -8.76 4.67
CA ASN A 82 5.92 -9.79 4.97
C ASN A 82 6.22 -11.14 4.30
N PHE A 83 6.89 -11.14 3.13
CA PHE A 83 7.34 -12.37 2.47
C PHE A 83 8.59 -12.97 3.09
N ARG A 84 9.44 -12.14 3.68
CA ARG A 84 10.53 -12.56 4.56
C ARG A 84 9.92 -13.00 5.89
N SER A 85 9.23 -14.14 5.83
CA SER A 85 9.00 -14.97 7.02
C SER A 85 10.34 -15.06 7.73
N GLU A 86 10.37 -14.71 9.02
CA GLU A 86 11.54 -14.93 9.90
C GLU A 86 12.35 -16.18 9.51
#